data_AF-A0A410RFZ0-F1
#
_entry.id   AF-A0A410RFZ0-F1
#
_cell.length_a   1.000
_cell.length_b   1.000
_cell.length_c   1.000
_cell.angle_alpha   90.00
_cell.angle_beta   90.00
_cell.angle_gamma   90.00
#
_symmetry.space_group_name_H-M   'P 1'
#
loop_
_entity.id
_entity.type
_entity.pdbx_description
1 polymer ?
#
loop_
_entity_poly.entity_id
_entity_poly.type
_entity_poly.pdbx_seq_one_letter_code
_entity_poly.pdbx_strand_id
1 'polypeptide(L)'
;SAGERINAWYASWSSDRMQLWALCWAASVVLAGALAAAPSAVDPLAEQVDHHHAKVEHHDAPGEHHHEKGDHSHDKVGDRAHYVHHAEHHAHDKITTDHKVEISKIEERLAKLVHRALTIDEKLDDRHSPERVKRAGSLEHHIEAAEGGNKCGRKDFFQCGGADPQCVNNLLVCDHQKDCRNGHDEEHCDVPIHAGDHFVGDKVFDYCTKRKPEHMTVNIISVNAEKFFPGFPKIRASIEMNYDHHNEEGHVTLWSKGAYSFARDRFVLAPPEADRLGFVGQFDGSDFDTFIGTIRHESTTAICAKFIFHRQK
;
A
#
# COMPACT_ATOMS: atom_id res chain seq x y z
N SER A 1 54.95 6.37 -21.84
CA SER A 1 55.36 7.43 -20.90
C SER A 1 54.12 8.25 -20.57
N ALA A 2 53.46 7.89 -19.48
CA ALA A 2 52.11 8.34 -19.11
C ALA A 2 52.12 8.77 -17.63
N GLY A 3 52.86 9.84 -17.33
CA GLY A 3 53.01 10.30 -15.96
C GLY A 3 53.60 11.71 -15.92
N GLU A 4 52.86 12.72 -16.40
CA GLU A 4 53.30 14.12 -16.25
C GLU A 4 52.20 15.18 -16.52
N ARG A 5 50.93 14.95 -16.14
CA ARG A 5 49.87 15.98 -16.32
C ARG A 5 48.81 16.07 -15.20
N ILE A 6 49.20 15.94 -13.92
CA ILE A 6 48.23 16.10 -12.80
C ILE A 6 48.56 17.24 -11.81
N ASN A 7 49.74 17.87 -11.84
CA ASN A 7 50.15 18.81 -10.78
C ASN A 7 50.04 20.32 -11.09
N ALA A 8 48.99 20.77 -11.77
CA ALA A 8 48.84 22.21 -12.10
C ALA A 8 47.54 22.89 -11.62
N TRP A 9 46.67 22.20 -10.88
CA TRP A 9 45.37 22.77 -10.46
C TRP A 9 45.23 23.08 -8.96
N TYR A 10 46.25 22.82 -8.13
CA TYR A 10 46.15 22.97 -6.67
C TYR A 10 46.88 24.18 -6.06
N ALA A 11 47.50 25.04 -6.86
CA ALA A 11 48.36 26.13 -6.37
C ALA A 11 47.76 27.56 -6.50
N SER A 12 46.43 27.69 -6.57
CA SER A 12 45.75 29.00 -6.67
C SER A 12 44.53 29.10 -5.74
N TRP A 13 44.70 28.78 -4.46
CA TRP A 13 43.72 29.10 -3.42
C TRP A 13 44.34 30.09 -2.44
N SER A 14 43.84 31.33 -2.47
CA SER A 14 44.39 32.47 -1.74
C SER A 14 44.08 32.40 -0.25
N SER A 15 45.02 32.91 0.54
CA SER A 15 45.04 32.98 2.00
C SER A 15 43.88 33.79 2.62
N ASP A 16 43.11 34.53 1.82
CA ASP A 16 42.08 35.45 2.34
C ASP A 16 40.75 34.77 2.69
N ARG A 17 40.53 33.52 2.25
CA ARG A 17 39.29 32.78 2.57
C ARG A 17 39.33 31.99 3.88
N MET A 18 40.50 31.75 4.46
CA MET A 18 40.61 31.04 5.74
C MET A 18 40.19 31.88 6.95
N GLN A 19 40.33 33.21 6.88
CA GLN A 19 39.97 34.09 8.01
C GLN A 19 38.44 34.24 8.20
N LEU A 20 37.67 34.17 7.12
CA LEU A 20 36.20 34.24 7.18
C LEU A 20 35.56 32.99 7.79
N TRP A 21 36.15 31.81 7.60
CA TRP A 21 35.66 30.57 8.21
C TRP A 21 35.88 30.52 9.72
N ALA A 22 37.00 31.06 10.21
CA ALA A 22 37.29 31.10 11.64
C ALA A 22 36.32 32.01 12.42
N LEU A 23 35.89 33.13 11.84
CA LEU A 23 34.93 34.04 12.47
C LEU A 23 33.50 33.48 12.50
N CYS A 24 33.08 32.73 11.48
CA CYS A 24 31.77 32.07 11.49
C CYS A 24 31.67 30.98 12.56
N TRP A 25 32.75 30.23 12.83
CA TRP A 25 32.73 29.16 13.83
C TRP A 25 32.62 29.69 15.26
N ALA A 26 33.27 30.83 15.57
CA ALA A 26 33.19 31.46 16.88
C ALA A 26 31.78 32.03 17.20
N ALA A 27 31.05 32.52 16.19
CA ALA A 27 29.69 33.03 16.37
C ALA A 27 28.67 31.92 16.71
N SER A 28 28.87 30.69 16.23
CA SER A 28 27.96 29.57 16.49
C SER A 28 28.03 29.04 17.93
N VAL A 29 29.20 29.15 18.60
CA VAL A 29 29.37 28.62 19.97
C VAL A 29 28.68 29.49 21.03
N VAL A 30 28.52 30.79 20.78
CA VAL A 30 27.87 31.71 21.74
C VAL A 30 26.33 31.58 21.73
N LEU A 31 25.72 31.18 20.62
CA LEU A 31 24.27 31.07 20.51
C LEU A 31 23.68 29.80 21.13
N ALA A 32 24.50 28.77 21.38
CA ALA A 32 24.06 27.50 21.96
C ALA A 32 23.90 27.53 23.50
N GLY A 33 24.35 28.59 24.17
CA GLY A 33 24.35 28.68 25.64
C GLY A 33 23.08 29.24 26.29
N ALA A 34 22.06 29.66 25.52
CA ALA A 34 20.94 30.46 26.04
C ALA A 34 19.57 29.75 26.13
N LEU A 35 19.47 28.46 25.79
CA LEU A 35 18.21 27.69 25.92
C LEU A 35 18.31 26.61 27.01
N ALA A 36 18.36 27.04 28.27
CA ALA A 36 18.17 26.14 29.42
C ALA A 36 17.50 26.90 30.56
N ALA A 37 16.16 26.95 30.58
CA ALA A 37 15.32 26.99 31.79
C ALA A 37 13.85 27.31 31.44
N ALA A 38 12.97 26.32 31.49
CA ALA A 38 11.57 26.53 31.86
C ALA A 38 11.01 25.27 32.53
N PRO A 39 10.40 25.37 33.73
CA PRO A 39 9.90 24.24 34.49
C PRO A 39 8.51 23.78 34.04
N SER A 40 8.31 22.47 34.18
CA SER A 40 7.08 21.70 34.00
C SER A 40 6.00 22.07 35.05
N ALA A 41 4.80 22.41 34.60
CA ALA A 41 3.60 22.43 35.42
C ALA A 41 2.74 21.20 35.07
N VAL A 42 2.47 20.40 36.11
CA VAL A 42 1.58 19.23 36.11
C VAL A 42 0.30 19.67 36.78
N ASP A 43 -0.86 19.34 36.21
CA ASP A 43 -2.12 19.28 36.97
C ASP A 43 -2.93 18.05 36.55
N PRO A 44 -3.53 17.31 37.51
CA PRO A 44 -4.36 16.15 37.25
C PRO A 44 -5.85 16.53 37.32
N LEU A 45 -6.63 16.15 36.33
CA LEU A 45 -8.08 16.06 36.46
C LEU A 45 -8.56 14.70 35.96
N ALA A 46 -8.94 13.89 36.94
CA ALA A 46 -9.92 12.84 36.79
C ALA A 46 -11.25 13.44 36.28
N GLU A 47 -12.03 12.68 35.53
CA GLU A 47 -13.42 12.32 35.89
C GLU A 47 -14.21 11.71 34.70
N GLN A 48 -15.01 10.72 35.08
CA GLN A 48 -16.25 10.20 34.48
C GLN A 48 -16.26 9.32 33.22
N VAL A 49 -16.61 8.07 33.53
CA VAL A 49 -17.19 6.99 32.74
C VAL A 49 -18.63 7.33 32.38
N ASP A 50 -19.02 7.16 31.12
CA ASP A 50 -20.41 6.91 30.72
C ASP A 50 -20.46 5.80 29.66
N HIS A 51 -20.97 4.63 30.06
CA HIS A 51 -21.24 3.50 29.18
C HIS A 51 -22.68 3.60 28.64
N HIS A 52 -22.84 4.03 27.39
CA HIS A 52 -24.11 3.89 26.66
C HIS A 52 -24.06 2.65 25.76
N HIS A 53 -24.74 1.59 26.20
CA HIS A 53 -25.11 0.45 25.37
C HIS A 53 -26.18 0.88 24.35
N ALA A 54 -25.78 1.08 23.09
CA ALA A 54 -26.70 1.21 21.97
C ALA A 54 -27.13 -0.18 21.48
N LYS A 55 -28.44 -0.41 21.51
CA LYS A 55 -29.13 -1.61 21.02
C LYS A 55 -29.16 -1.56 19.49
N VAL A 56 -28.37 -2.40 18.83
CA VAL A 56 -28.39 -2.56 17.37
C VAL A 56 -29.45 -3.60 17.01
N GLU A 57 -30.53 -3.15 16.38
CA GLU A 57 -31.56 -4.02 15.79
C GLU A 57 -31.10 -4.43 14.38
N HIS A 58 -30.84 -5.72 14.19
CA HIS A 58 -30.51 -6.32 12.90
C HIS A 58 -31.80 -6.55 12.10
N HIS A 59 -31.97 -5.79 11.02
CA HIS A 59 -32.91 -6.13 9.96
C HIS A 59 -32.19 -6.99 8.91
N ASP A 60 -32.47 -8.28 8.92
CA ASP A 60 -32.07 -9.21 7.87
C ASP A 60 -32.89 -8.96 6.60
N ALA A 61 -32.21 -8.61 5.51
CA ALA A 61 -32.79 -8.59 4.16
C ALA A 61 -32.63 -9.97 3.51
N PRO A 62 -33.63 -10.46 2.75
CA PRO A 62 -33.55 -11.75 2.08
C PRO A 62 -32.71 -11.66 0.81
N GLY A 63 -31.61 -12.40 0.76
CA GLY A 63 -30.80 -12.61 -0.45
C GLY A 63 -31.43 -13.63 -1.39
N GLU A 64 -31.58 -13.24 -2.65
CA GLU A 64 -32.04 -14.08 -3.76
C GLU A 64 -31.01 -15.19 -4.06
N HIS A 65 -31.43 -16.45 -3.90
CA HIS A 65 -30.67 -17.61 -4.33
C HIS A 65 -30.97 -17.91 -5.80
N HIS A 66 -29.98 -17.72 -6.68
CA HIS A 66 -30.01 -18.27 -8.03
C HIS A 66 -29.72 -19.78 -7.98
N HIS A 67 -30.76 -20.57 -8.24
CA HIS A 67 -30.68 -22.01 -8.48
C HIS A 67 -30.11 -22.28 -9.87
N GLU A 68 -28.84 -22.71 -9.94
CA GLU A 68 -28.27 -23.29 -11.16
C GLU A 68 -28.72 -24.76 -11.26
N LYS A 69 -29.54 -25.05 -12.27
CA LYS A 69 -30.02 -26.40 -12.59
C LYS A 69 -28.93 -27.15 -13.35
N GLY A 70 -28.26 -28.08 -12.68
CA GLY A 70 -27.44 -29.10 -13.32
C GLY A 70 -28.27 -30.34 -13.65
N ASP A 71 -28.51 -30.58 -14.94
CA ASP A 71 -29.16 -31.79 -15.45
C ASP A 71 -28.23 -33.00 -15.28
N HIS A 72 -28.61 -33.96 -14.43
CA HIS A 72 -27.98 -35.27 -14.37
C HIS A 72 -28.80 -36.31 -15.14
N SER A 73 -28.24 -36.73 -16.26
CA SER A 73 -28.70 -37.80 -17.15
C SER A 73 -28.64 -39.16 -16.45
N HIS A 74 -29.78 -39.84 -16.45
CA HIS A 74 -29.91 -41.25 -16.12
C HIS A 74 -29.26 -42.12 -17.19
N ASP A 75 -28.22 -42.88 -16.84
CA ASP A 75 -27.80 -44.05 -17.61
C ASP A 75 -28.22 -45.34 -16.89
N LYS A 76 -29.12 -46.06 -17.57
CA LYS A 76 -29.57 -47.40 -17.23
C LYS A 76 -28.68 -48.42 -17.93
N VAL A 77 -27.91 -49.19 -17.17
CA VAL A 77 -27.35 -50.49 -17.58
C VAL A 77 -27.27 -51.32 -16.30
N GLY A 78 -27.75 -52.54 -16.15
CA GLY A 78 -28.26 -53.57 -17.05
C GLY A 78 -28.20 -54.86 -16.22
N ASP A 79 -29.26 -55.66 -16.29
CA ASP A 79 -29.43 -56.90 -15.54
C ASP A 79 -28.25 -57.86 -15.64
N ARG A 80 -27.81 -58.44 -14.51
CA ARG A 80 -27.31 -59.81 -14.51
C ARG A 80 -27.56 -60.52 -13.19
N ALA A 81 -28.58 -61.37 -13.23
CA ALA A 81 -28.88 -62.35 -12.20
C ALA A 81 -27.73 -63.37 -12.07
N HIS A 82 -27.24 -63.57 -10.85
CA HIS A 82 -26.60 -64.81 -10.43
C HIS A 82 -27.15 -65.22 -9.08
N TYR A 83 -27.98 -66.27 -9.13
CA TYR A 83 -28.50 -67.02 -7.99
C TYR A 83 -27.41 -67.98 -7.54
N VAL A 84 -26.91 -67.84 -6.31
CA VAL A 84 -26.14 -68.90 -5.64
C VAL A 84 -26.74 -69.12 -4.26
N HIS A 85 -27.35 -70.29 -4.13
CA HIS A 85 -27.79 -70.90 -2.89
C HIS A 85 -26.60 -71.17 -1.97
N HIS A 86 -26.60 -70.60 -0.76
CA HIS A 86 -26.02 -71.19 0.44
C HIS A 86 -26.83 -70.65 1.63
N ALA A 87 -27.77 -71.44 2.16
CA ALA A 87 -27.56 -72.47 3.18
C ALA A 87 -27.14 -71.86 4.54
N GLU A 88 -28.16 -71.44 5.27
CA GLU A 88 -28.36 -71.63 6.72
C GLU A 88 -27.12 -71.53 7.64
N HIS A 89 -26.84 -70.32 8.16
CA HIS A 89 -26.26 -70.13 9.49
C HIS A 89 -26.52 -68.69 10.00
N HIS A 90 -27.73 -68.38 10.47
CA HIS A 90 -27.98 -67.11 11.18
C HIS A 90 -28.91 -67.29 12.37
N ALA A 91 -28.37 -67.75 13.50
CA ALA A 91 -29.05 -67.73 14.80
C ALA A 91 -28.24 -67.01 15.89
N HIS A 92 -27.29 -66.13 15.51
CA HIS A 92 -26.48 -65.36 16.46
C HIS A 92 -26.20 -63.90 16.03
N ASP A 93 -27.04 -63.28 15.19
CA ASP A 93 -26.72 -61.96 14.62
C ASP A 93 -27.78 -60.87 14.88
N LYS A 94 -28.51 -60.97 16.00
CA LYS A 94 -29.45 -59.91 16.44
C LYS A 94 -28.81 -58.81 17.28
N ILE A 95 -27.54 -58.95 17.66
CA ILE A 95 -26.83 -58.00 18.52
C ILE A 95 -25.99 -57.01 17.70
N THR A 96 -25.66 -57.31 16.44
CA THR A 96 -24.78 -56.46 15.61
C THR A 96 -25.53 -55.39 14.80
N THR A 97 -26.85 -55.51 14.64
CA THR A 97 -27.67 -54.58 13.84
C THR A 97 -27.96 -53.25 14.54
N ASP A 98 -28.01 -53.25 15.87
CA ASP A 98 -28.31 -52.04 16.65
C ASP A 98 -27.16 -51.03 16.57
N HIS A 99 -25.93 -51.51 16.73
CA HIS A 99 -24.72 -50.67 16.64
C HIS A 99 -24.52 -50.03 15.26
N LYS A 100 -24.96 -50.68 14.17
CA LYS A 100 -24.85 -50.11 12.82
C LYS A 100 -25.75 -48.88 12.63
N VAL A 101 -26.92 -48.85 13.28
CA VAL A 101 -27.85 -47.71 13.20
C VAL A 101 -27.34 -46.52 14.01
N GLU A 102 -26.69 -46.77 15.14
CA GLU A 102 -26.07 -45.69 15.93
C GLU A 102 -24.86 -45.08 15.22
N ILE A 103 -24.01 -45.92 14.62
CA ILE A 103 -22.84 -45.47 13.86
C ILE A 103 -23.27 -44.58 12.69
N SER A 104 -24.28 -44.98 11.91
CA SER A 104 -24.74 -44.17 10.77
C SER A 104 -25.32 -42.81 11.19
N LYS A 105 -26.01 -42.74 12.34
CA LYS A 105 -26.47 -41.46 12.91
C LYS A 105 -25.30 -40.58 13.35
N ILE A 106 -24.24 -41.15 13.91
CA ILE A 106 -23.04 -40.41 14.29
C ILE A 106 -22.34 -39.88 13.04
N GLU A 107 -22.21 -40.70 12.00
CA GLU A 107 -21.64 -40.29 10.71
C GLU A 107 -22.42 -39.15 10.07
N GLU A 108 -23.77 -39.22 10.07
CA GLU A 108 -24.61 -38.14 9.56
C GLU A 108 -24.43 -36.84 10.36
N ARG A 109 -24.36 -36.94 11.70
CA ARG A 109 -24.11 -35.78 12.56
C ARG A 109 -22.72 -35.21 12.33
N LEU A 110 -21.72 -36.06 12.16
CA LEU A 110 -20.35 -35.65 11.85
C LEU A 110 -20.29 -34.94 10.50
N ALA A 111 -20.91 -35.50 9.45
CA ALA A 111 -20.99 -34.88 8.14
C ALA A 111 -21.67 -33.49 8.19
N LYS A 112 -22.76 -33.35 8.94
CA LYS A 112 -23.42 -32.04 9.16
C LYS A 112 -22.52 -31.05 9.90
N LEU A 113 -21.76 -31.50 10.90
CA LEU A 113 -20.82 -30.65 11.63
C LEU A 113 -19.65 -30.22 10.73
N VAL A 114 -19.10 -31.12 9.93
CA VAL A 114 -18.04 -30.83 8.95
C VAL A 114 -18.54 -29.79 7.94
N HIS A 115 -19.72 -29.98 7.36
CA HIS A 115 -20.28 -29.00 6.43
C HIS A 115 -20.47 -27.62 7.08
N ARG A 116 -21.00 -27.56 8.31
CA ARG A 116 -21.16 -26.30 9.04
C ARG A 116 -19.81 -25.63 9.35
N ALA A 117 -18.77 -26.41 9.65
CA ALA A 117 -17.43 -25.88 9.87
C ALA A 117 -16.87 -25.25 8.58
N LEU A 118 -16.98 -25.95 7.45
CA LEU A 118 -16.55 -25.44 6.14
C LEU A 118 -17.29 -24.15 5.74
N THR A 119 -18.62 -24.08 5.95
CA THR A 119 -19.39 -22.86 5.65
C THR A 119 -18.99 -21.68 6.55
N ILE A 120 -18.56 -21.93 7.79
CA ILE A 120 -18.04 -20.85 8.66
C ILE A 120 -16.68 -20.39 8.16
N ASP A 121 -15.82 -21.32 7.75
CA ASP A 121 -14.50 -21.05 7.18
C ASP A 121 -14.61 -20.17 5.92
N GLU A 122 -15.46 -20.56 4.97
CA GLU A 122 -15.75 -19.77 3.75
C GLU A 122 -16.24 -18.36 4.10
N LYS A 123 -17.12 -18.21 5.10
CA LYS A 123 -17.62 -16.90 5.53
C LYS A 123 -16.54 -16.05 6.22
N LEU A 124 -15.58 -16.68 6.88
CA LEU A 124 -14.44 -15.97 7.47
C LEU A 124 -13.50 -15.51 6.35
N ASP A 125 -13.19 -16.37 5.39
CA ASP A 125 -12.38 -16.03 4.23
C ASP A 125 -13.00 -14.89 3.40
N ASP A 126 -14.31 -14.94 3.15
CA ASP A 126 -15.03 -13.86 2.45
C ASP A 126 -14.94 -12.51 3.19
N ARG A 127 -14.97 -12.54 4.53
CA ARG A 127 -14.84 -11.34 5.37
C ARG A 127 -13.42 -10.81 5.40
N HIS A 128 -12.43 -11.71 5.37
CA HIS A 128 -11.02 -11.39 5.33
C HIS A 128 -10.47 -11.26 3.90
N SER A 129 -11.34 -11.27 2.90
CA SER A 129 -10.92 -11.19 1.50
C SER A 129 -10.08 -9.92 1.27
N PRO A 130 -8.87 -10.05 0.71
CA PRO A 130 -7.94 -8.93 0.58
C PRO A 130 -8.53 -7.81 -0.27
N GLU A 131 -9.35 -8.13 -1.28
CA GLU A 131 -10.04 -7.11 -2.08
C GLU A 131 -11.01 -6.27 -1.25
N ARG A 132 -11.75 -6.87 -0.31
CA ARG A 132 -12.70 -6.13 0.51
C ARG A 132 -11.98 -5.19 1.48
N VAL A 133 -10.89 -5.67 2.08
CA VAL A 133 -10.02 -4.86 2.95
C VAL A 133 -9.41 -3.69 2.15
N LYS A 134 -8.86 -3.97 0.96
CA LYS A 134 -8.32 -2.94 0.04
C LYS A 134 -9.36 -1.87 -0.31
N ARG A 135 -10.58 -2.28 -0.68
CA ARG A 135 -11.67 -1.34 -1.01
C ARG A 135 -12.10 -0.50 0.19
N ALA A 136 -12.17 -1.09 1.39
CA ALA A 136 -12.49 -0.37 2.60
C ALA A 136 -11.41 0.68 2.94
N GLY A 137 -10.14 0.31 2.86
CA GLY A 137 -9.03 1.25 3.09
C GLY A 137 -8.96 2.37 2.04
N SER A 138 -9.19 2.07 0.76
CA SER A 138 -9.27 3.10 -0.29
C SER A 138 -10.43 4.09 -0.05
N LEU A 139 -11.57 3.60 0.44
CA LEU A 139 -12.68 4.46 0.85
C LEU A 139 -12.33 5.33 2.05
N GLU A 140 -11.65 4.77 3.05
CA GLU A 140 -11.16 5.52 4.22
C GLU A 140 -10.22 6.66 3.79
N HIS A 141 -9.28 6.38 2.87
CA HIS A 141 -8.40 7.40 2.30
C HIS A 141 -9.17 8.53 1.61
N HIS A 142 -10.21 8.20 0.84
CA HIS A 142 -11.06 9.20 0.20
C HIS A 142 -11.83 10.06 1.21
N ILE A 143 -12.30 9.46 2.31
CA ILE A 143 -12.95 10.18 3.40
C ILE A 143 -11.95 11.11 4.08
N GLU A 144 -10.75 10.63 4.42
CA GLU A 144 -9.70 11.45 5.03
C GLU A 144 -9.32 12.64 4.13
N ALA A 145 -9.15 12.39 2.83
CA ALA A 145 -8.88 13.45 1.86
C ALA A 145 -10.02 14.49 1.80
N ALA A 146 -11.28 14.04 1.90
CA ALA A 146 -12.45 14.92 1.92
C ALA A 146 -12.60 15.71 3.25
N GLU A 147 -12.17 15.13 4.37
CA GLU A 147 -12.15 15.78 5.70
C GLU A 147 -11.06 16.85 5.83
N GLY A 148 -10.20 17.02 4.83
CA GLY A 148 -9.13 18.01 4.80
C GLY A 148 -7.72 17.43 4.90
N GLY A 149 -7.59 16.11 4.77
CA GLY A 149 -6.33 15.38 4.81
C GLY A 149 -5.96 14.93 6.22
N ASN A 150 -4.67 14.72 6.46
CA ASN A 150 -4.19 14.28 7.74
C ASN A 150 -4.52 15.32 8.82
N LYS A 151 -5.20 14.90 9.88
CA LYS A 151 -5.67 15.77 10.99
C LYS A 151 -4.52 16.46 11.76
N CYS A 152 -3.30 16.35 11.27
CA CYS A 152 -2.13 17.09 11.71
C CYS A 152 -2.15 18.50 11.10
N GLY A 153 -2.09 19.53 11.94
CA GLY A 153 -2.14 20.94 11.49
C GLY A 153 -1.02 21.37 10.52
N ARG A 154 -0.02 20.51 10.28
CA ARG A 154 1.06 20.73 9.32
C ARG A 154 1.23 19.54 8.39
N LYS A 155 1.54 19.82 7.13
CA LYS A 155 1.71 18.82 6.06
C LYS A 155 2.96 17.95 6.24
N ASP A 156 3.94 18.39 7.02
CA ASP A 156 5.19 17.68 7.29
C ASP A 156 5.10 16.70 8.46
N PHE A 157 3.88 16.45 8.94
CA PHE A 157 3.59 15.47 9.98
C PHE A 157 2.75 14.33 9.43
N PHE A 158 2.99 13.13 9.96
CA PHE A 158 2.29 11.89 9.71
C PHE A 158 1.33 11.62 10.87
N GLN A 159 0.14 11.12 10.56
CA GLN A 159 -0.89 10.79 11.54
C GLN A 159 -0.76 9.31 11.92
N CYS A 160 -0.42 9.02 13.17
CA CYS A 160 -0.30 7.65 13.68
C CYS A 160 -1.64 6.89 13.70
N GLY A 161 -2.76 7.60 13.56
CA GLY A 161 -4.10 7.02 13.56
C GLY A 161 -4.54 6.54 14.94
N GLY A 162 -5.49 5.61 14.96
CA GLY A 162 -6.01 5.01 16.19
C GLY A 162 -6.93 5.93 17.01
N ALA A 163 -7.20 5.51 18.25
CA ALA A 163 -8.09 6.23 19.18
C ALA A 163 -7.41 7.42 19.88
N ASP A 164 -6.08 7.46 19.89
CA ASP A 164 -5.27 8.55 20.44
C ASP A 164 -4.46 9.19 19.30
N PRO A 165 -5.02 10.19 18.59
CA PRO A 165 -4.38 10.75 17.41
C PRO A 165 -3.06 11.43 17.78
N GLN A 166 -1.97 10.92 17.22
CA GLN A 166 -0.63 11.44 17.41
C GLN A 166 -0.04 11.87 16.07
N CYS A 167 0.61 13.03 16.06
CA CYS A 167 1.32 13.54 14.89
C CYS A 167 2.83 13.44 15.10
N VAL A 168 3.51 12.71 14.21
CA VAL A 168 4.98 12.57 14.19
C VAL A 168 5.56 13.22 12.94
N ASN A 169 6.85 13.54 12.91
CA ASN A 169 7.45 14.15 11.72
C ASN A 169 7.58 13.12 10.59
N ASN A 170 7.31 13.51 9.34
CA ASN A 170 7.46 12.62 8.18
C ASN A 170 8.86 12.02 8.01
N LEU A 171 9.90 12.65 8.58
CA LEU A 171 11.27 12.15 8.56
C LEU A 171 11.51 10.93 9.45
N LEU A 172 10.60 10.69 10.41
CA LEU A 172 10.69 9.62 11.39
C LEU A 172 9.90 8.37 10.98
N VAL A 173 9.09 8.46 9.93
CA VAL A 173 8.33 7.30 9.44
C VAL A 173 9.28 6.32 8.76
N CYS A 174 9.23 5.05 9.18
CA CYS A 174 10.07 3.97 8.68
C CYS A 174 11.57 4.27 8.83
N ASP A 175 11.98 4.75 10.00
CA ASP A 175 13.38 5.00 10.37
C ASP A 175 13.99 3.89 11.26
N HIS A 176 13.20 2.84 11.54
CA HIS A 176 13.47 1.74 12.47
C HIS A 176 13.34 2.09 13.96
N GLN A 177 12.76 3.23 14.31
CA GLN A 177 12.43 3.63 15.67
C GLN A 177 10.93 3.88 15.78
N LYS A 178 10.33 3.44 16.90
CA LYS A 178 8.90 3.64 17.15
C LYS A 178 8.68 5.01 17.79
N ASP A 179 8.24 5.97 17.00
CA ASP A 179 7.86 7.31 17.44
C ASP A 179 6.36 7.42 17.73
N CYS A 180 5.52 6.67 17.01
CA CYS A 180 4.11 6.56 17.36
C CYS A 180 3.95 5.66 18.60
N ARG A 181 3.03 6.03 19.52
CA ARG A 181 2.71 5.22 20.71
C ARG A 181 2.17 3.83 20.36
N ASN A 182 1.48 3.72 19.23
CA ASN A 182 0.99 2.45 18.68
C ASN A 182 2.03 1.76 17.76
N GLY A 183 3.14 2.43 17.42
CA GLY A 183 4.16 1.93 16.50
C GLY A 183 3.75 1.92 15.02
N HIS A 184 2.69 2.64 14.65
CA HIS A 184 2.13 2.61 13.29
C HIS A 184 3.09 3.15 12.22
N ASP A 185 3.98 4.06 12.61
CA ASP A 185 5.08 4.58 11.80
C ASP A 185 6.07 3.51 11.31
N GLU A 186 6.10 2.35 11.96
CA GLU A 186 7.03 1.25 11.67
C GLU A 186 6.33 -0.03 11.16
N GLU A 187 5.01 0.00 10.96
CA GLU A 187 4.23 -1.18 10.54
C GLU A 187 4.25 -1.41 9.02
N HIS A 188 4.31 -0.34 8.22
CA HIS A 188 4.11 -0.38 6.76
C HIS A 188 5.33 0.15 6.01
N CYS A 189 6.50 -0.46 6.25
CA CYS A 189 7.78 -0.01 5.71
C CYS A 189 8.27 -0.80 4.48
N ASP A 190 7.41 -1.63 3.89
CA ASP A 190 7.68 -2.31 2.64
C ASP A 190 7.41 -1.38 1.46
N VAL A 191 8.40 -1.18 0.59
CA VAL A 191 8.24 -0.30 -0.57
C VAL A 191 7.29 -0.97 -1.56
N PRO A 192 6.15 -0.36 -1.92
CA PRO A 192 5.17 -0.99 -2.81
C PRO A 192 5.64 -1.11 -4.27
N ILE A 193 6.74 -0.45 -4.61
CA ILE A 193 7.34 -0.46 -5.94
C ILE A 193 8.68 -1.19 -5.92
N HIS A 194 8.88 -2.03 -6.93
CA HIS A 194 10.03 -2.90 -7.12
C HIS A 194 10.69 -2.62 -8.47
N ALA A 195 11.98 -2.97 -8.58
CA ALA A 195 12.66 -2.94 -9.87
C ALA A 195 12.00 -3.93 -10.84
N GLY A 196 11.67 -3.46 -12.05
CA GLY A 196 10.95 -4.22 -13.07
C GLY A 196 9.44 -3.94 -13.11
N ASP A 197 8.89 -3.23 -12.13
CA ASP A 197 7.48 -2.83 -12.17
C ASP A 197 7.23 -1.86 -13.32
N HIS A 198 6.10 -2.08 -14.01
CA HIS A 198 5.66 -1.27 -15.12
C HIS A 198 4.21 -0.86 -14.90
N PHE A 199 3.96 0.45 -14.98
CA PHE A 199 2.64 1.03 -14.75
C PHE A 199 2.20 1.75 -16.00
N VAL A 200 1.01 1.42 -16.49
CA VAL A 200 0.41 2.08 -17.66
C VAL A 200 -0.65 3.05 -17.18
N GLY A 201 -0.52 4.31 -17.60
CA GLY A 201 -1.35 5.41 -17.16
C GLY A 201 -2.16 6.02 -18.28
N ASP A 202 -3.46 6.20 -18.03
CA ASP A 202 -4.39 6.83 -18.94
C ASP A 202 -4.55 8.32 -18.61
N LYS A 203 -4.52 9.17 -19.64
CA LYS A 203 -4.65 10.62 -19.49
C LYS A 203 -6.04 11.01 -18.97
N VAL A 204 -6.08 11.76 -17.88
CA VAL A 204 -7.28 12.47 -17.42
C VAL A 204 -7.32 13.87 -18.01
N PHE A 205 -6.22 14.62 -17.88
CA PHE A 205 -6.04 15.92 -18.53
C PHE A 205 -4.55 16.24 -18.68
N ASP A 206 -4.21 17.05 -19.67
CA ASP A 206 -2.84 17.54 -19.89
C ASP A 206 -2.83 18.88 -20.61
N TYR A 207 -2.35 19.91 -19.91
CA TYR A 207 -2.25 21.28 -20.43
C TYR A 207 -0.81 21.77 -20.59
N CYS A 208 0.19 21.00 -20.17
CA CYS A 208 1.57 21.48 -20.06
C CYS A 208 2.61 20.63 -20.76
N THR A 209 2.38 19.33 -20.96
CA THR A 209 3.39 18.54 -21.67
C THR A 209 3.37 18.92 -23.16
N LYS A 210 4.56 18.88 -23.77
CA LYS A 210 4.71 19.19 -25.21
C LYS A 210 4.04 18.13 -26.10
N ARG A 211 4.03 16.88 -25.65
CA ARG A 211 3.66 15.70 -26.45
C ARG A 211 2.20 15.28 -26.25
N LYS A 212 1.56 15.68 -25.14
CA LYS A 212 0.16 15.38 -24.80
C LYS A 212 -0.25 13.91 -25.03
N PRO A 213 0.54 12.93 -24.55
CA PRO A 213 0.31 11.52 -24.85
C PRO A 213 -1.07 11.06 -24.31
N GLU A 214 -1.72 10.12 -25.00
CA GLU A 214 -2.92 9.47 -24.48
C GLU A 214 -2.59 8.47 -23.36
N HIS A 215 -1.48 7.73 -23.54
CA HIS A 215 -0.96 6.77 -22.57
C HIS A 215 0.47 7.08 -22.19
N MET A 216 0.80 6.88 -20.92
CA MET A 216 2.16 7.02 -20.38
C MET A 216 2.52 5.74 -19.63
N THR A 217 3.72 5.21 -19.85
CA THR A 217 4.22 4.05 -19.11
C THR A 217 5.35 4.47 -18.19
N VAL A 218 5.26 4.13 -16.91
CA VAL A 218 6.32 4.36 -15.92
C VAL A 218 6.95 3.02 -15.58
N ASN A 219 8.23 2.86 -15.92
CA ASN A 219 9.02 1.66 -15.67
C ASN A 219 9.98 1.93 -14.51
N ILE A 220 9.86 1.18 -13.42
CA ILE A 220 10.73 1.28 -12.25
C ILE A 220 12.00 0.48 -12.50
N ILE A 221 13.14 1.16 -12.59
CA ILE A 221 14.42 0.53 -12.93
C ILE A 221 15.12 0.01 -11.68
N SER A 222 15.11 0.81 -10.61
CA SER A 222 15.76 0.45 -9.35
C SER A 222 15.17 1.22 -8.19
N VAL A 223 15.08 0.55 -7.04
CA VAL A 223 14.70 1.13 -5.75
C VAL A 223 15.79 0.78 -4.76
N ASN A 224 16.41 1.79 -4.14
CA ASN A 224 17.51 1.60 -3.21
C ASN A 224 17.23 2.38 -1.92
N ALA A 225 17.02 1.66 -0.82
CA ALA A 225 16.95 2.24 0.52
C ALA A 225 18.34 2.25 1.17
N GLU A 226 18.76 3.41 1.68
CA GLU A 226 20.02 3.54 2.40
C GLU A 226 19.83 3.06 3.83
N LYS A 227 20.77 2.28 4.38
CA LYS A 227 20.62 1.71 5.73
C LYS A 227 20.49 2.76 6.84
N PHE A 228 21.09 3.93 6.65
CA PHE A 228 21.06 5.03 7.62
C PHE A 228 19.88 5.98 7.41
N PHE A 229 19.11 5.81 6.33
CA PHE A 229 17.95 6.64 6.02
C PHE A 229 16.91 5.86 5.20
N PRO A 230 16.29 4.83 5.81
CA PRO A 230 15.41 3.90 5.09
C PRO A 230 14.08 4.54 4.68
N GLY A 231 13.58 5.55 5.41
CA GLY A 231 12.30 6.22 5.16
C GLY A 231 12.15 6.93 3.81
N PHE A 232 13.25 7.12 3.06
CA PHE A 232 13.22 7.74 1.72
C PHE A 232 14.02 6.94 0.68
N PRO A 233 13.52 5.77 0.24
CA PRO A 233 14.15 4.97 -0.80
C PRO A 233 14.35 5.78 -2.09
N LYS A 234 15.56 5.73 -2.66
CA LYS A 234 15.90 6.38 -3.92
C LYS A 234 15.37 5.55 -5.08
N ILE A 235 14.64 6.20 -5.99
CA ILE A 235 14.05 5.56 -7.16
C ILE A 235 14.76 6.02 -8.42
N ARG A 236 14.96 5.10 -9.36
CA ARG A 236 15.23 5.41 -10.77
C ARG A 236 14.11 4.82 -11.61
N ALA A 237 13.55 5.63 -12.50
CA ALA A 237 12.48 5.19 -13.40
C ALA A 237 12.69 5.73 -14.82
N SER A 238 12.14 5.05 -15.82
CA SER A 238 11.96 5.59 -17.18
C SER A 238 10.47 5.85 -17.43
N ILE A 239 10.19 6.93 -18.13
CA ILE A 239 8.85 7.34 -18.54
C ILE A 239 8.80 7.22 -20.05
N GLU A 240 7.95 6.33 -20.53
CA GLU A 240 7.74 6.04 -21.94
C GLU A 240 6.41 6.64 -22.39
N MET A 241 6.43 7.29 -23.55
CA MET A 241 5.25 7.95 -24.11
C MET A 241 5.22 7.71 -25.61
N ASN A 242 4.06 7.28 -26.10
CA ASN A 242 3.74 7.31 -27.52
C ASN A 242 2.94 8.59 -27.78
N TYR A 243 3.30 9.31 -28.84
CA TYR A 243 2.56 10.49 -29.27
C TYR A 243 2.37 10.45 -30.77
N ASP A 244 1.23 10.98 -31.21
CA ASP A 244 0.91 11.22 -32.61
C ASP A 244 0.70 12.73 -32.77
N HIS A 245 1.59 13.36 -33.54
CA HIS A 245 1.47 14.78 -33.84
C HIS A 245 1.61 15.03 -35.33
N HIS A 246 0.54 15.54 -35.96
CA HIS A 246 0.54 15.99 -37.36
C HIS A 246 1.14 14.98 -38.37
N ASN A 247 0.75 13.71 -38.25
CA ASN A 247 1.20 12.57 -39.07
C ASN A 247 2.60 12.02 -38.72
N GLU A 248 3.17 12.42 -37.59
CA GLU A 248 4.38 11.81 -37.04
C GLU A 248 4.02 11.00 -35.79
N GLU A 249 4.14 9.68 -35.90
CA GLU A 249 4.15 8.78 -34.75
C GLU A 249 5.55 8.80 -34.13
N GLY A 250 5.63 9.12 -32.84
CA GLY A 250 6.87 9.18 -32.10
C GLY A 250 6.80 8.36 -30.82
N HIS A 251 7.94 7.76 -30.46
CA HIS A 251 8.15 7.13 -29.16
C HIS A 251 9.32 7.83 -28.46
N VAL A 252 9.14 8.15 -27.18
CA VAL A 252 10.21 8.74 -26.37
C VAL A 252 10.33 8.03 -25.03
N THR A 253 11.57 7.84 -24.58
CA THR A 253 11.91 7.29 -23.27
C THR A 253 12.70 8.35 -22.48
N LEU A 254 12.14 8.80 -21.36
CA LEU A 254 12.74 9.83 -20.50
C LEU A 254 13.18 9.22 -19.18
N TRP A 255 14.46 9.34 -18.84
CA TRP A 255 15.01 8.77 -17.60
C TRP A 255 14.93 9.80 -16.47
N SER A 256 14.43 9.39 -15.31
CA SER A 256 14.34 10.24 -14.13
C SER A 256 14.82 9.54 -12.86
N LYS A 257 15.19 10.36 -11.88
CA LYS A 257 15.59 9.97 -10.54
C LYS A 257 14.65 10.63 -9.54
N GLY A 258 14.41 9.95 -8.43
CA GLY A 258 13.46 10.42 -7.44
C GLY A 258 13.64 9.73 -6.09
N ALA A 259 12.64 9.91 -5.24
CA ALA A 259 12.54 9.22 -3.97
C ALA A 259 11.08 8.84 -3.67
N TYR A 260 10.90 7.73 -2.98
CA TYR A 260 9.65 7.35 -2.33
C TYR A 260 9.58 7.99 -0.94
N SER A 261 8.38 8.27 -0.44
CA SER A 261 8.14 8.73 0.92
C SER A 261 7.01 7.89 1.53
N PHE A 262 7.35 7.08 2.53
CA PHE A 262 6.37 6.25 3.26
C PHE A 262 5.32 7.10 3.96
N ALA A 263 5.74 8.19 4.61
CA ALA A 263 4.84 9.11 5.31
C ALA A 263 3.71 9.72 4.45
N ARG A 264 3.80 9.62 3.12
CA ARG A 264 2.82 10.20 2.19
C ARG A 264 2.40 9.24 1.09
N ASP A 265 2.80 7.98 1.17
CA ASP A 265 2.53 6.95 0.15
C ASP A 265 2.73 7.44 -1.29
N ARG A 266 3.85 8.12 -1.54
CA ARG A 266 4.09 8.74 -2.85
C ARG A 266 5.55 8.76 -3.23
N PHE A 267 5.79 8.70 -4.53
CA PHE A 267 7.10 9.00 -5.09
C PHE A 267 7.11 10.27 -5.90
N VAL A 268 8.26 10.93 -5.91
CA VAL A 268 8.52 12.15 -6.68
C VAL A 268 9.72 11.89 -7.58
N LEU A 269 9.53 12.04 -8.88
CA LEU A 269 10.57 11.98 -9.89
C LEU A 269 10.92 13.39 -10.36
N ALA A 270 12.23 13.68 -10.42
CA ALA A 270 12.73 14.96 -10.89
C ALA A 270 12.42 15.18 -12.39
N PRO A 271 12.39 16.43 -12.86
CA PRO A 271 12.20 16.71 -14.28
C PRO A 271 13.28 16.05 -15.15
N PRO A 272 12.91 15.21 -16.15
CA PRO A 272 13.88 14.60 -17.06
C PRO A 272 14.36 15.56 -18.17
N GLU A 273 13.60 16.63 -18.44
CA GLU A 273 13.87 17.63 -19.46
C GLU A 273 14.03 19.04 -18.83
N ALA A 274 14.48 20.02 -19.62
CA ALA A 274 14.71 21.40 -19.17
C ALA A 274 13.43 22.23 -18.92
N ASP A 275 12.25 21.66 -19.10
CA ASP A 275 10.96 22.30 -18.86
C ASP A 275 10.58 22.40 -17.36
N ARG A 276 11.35 21.70 -16.51
CA ARG A 276 11.16 21.64 -15.05
C ARG A 276 9.78 21.08 -14.67
N LEU A 277 9.29 20.11 -15.44
CA LEU A 277 8.08 19.35 -15.13
C LEU A 277 8.44 18.09 -14.32
N GLY A 278 8.17 18.13 -13.02
CA GLY A 278 8.33 16.98 -12.13
C GLY A 278 7.11 16.06 -12.18
N PHE A 279 7.32 14.79 -11.86
CA PHE A 279 6.26 13.78 -11.82
C PHE A 279 6.05 13.29 -10.39
N VAL A 280 4.80 13.20 -9.93
CA VAL A 280 4.44 12.71 -8.60
C VAL A 280 3.42 11.60 -8.75
N GLY A 281 3.77 10.38 -8.31
CA GLY A 281 2.84 9.25 -8.20
C GLY A 281 2.34 9.12 -6.77
N GLN A 282 1.03 9.25 -6.56
CA GLN A 282 0.36 9.19 -5.26
C GLN A 282 -0.48 7.91 -5.16
N PHE A 283 -0.12 7.03 -4.24
CA PHE A 283 -0.95 5.89 -3.84
C PHE A 283 -2.00 6.35 -2.80
N ASP A 284 -3.05 5.55 -2.64
CA ASP A 284 -4.11 5.78 -1.65
C ASP A 284 -3.81 5.10 -0.29
N GLY A 285 -2.65 4.45 -0.17
CA GLY A 285 -2.22 3.73 1.04
C GLY A 285 -2.84 2.34 1.23
N SER A 286 -3.75 1.91 0.34
CA SER A 286 -4.44 0.60 0.44
C SER A 286 -4.33 -0.23 -0.82
N ASP A 287 -4.42 0.40 -1.99
CA ASP A 287 -4.15 -0.19 -3.28
C ASP A 287 -2.80 0.30 -3.84
N PHE A 288 -1.83 -0.61 -3.89
CA PHE A 288 -0.52 -0.37 -4.47
C PHE A 288 -0.40 -0.81 -5.93
N ASP A 289 -1.49 -1.30 -6.52
CA ASP A 289 -1.56 -1.62 -7.95
C ASP A 289 -2.06 -0.44 -8.79
N THR A 290 -2.63 0.59 -8.15
CA THR A 290 -3.12 1.79 -8.81
C THR A 290 -2.53 3.05 -8.16
N PHE A 291 -2.16 4.05 -8.95
CA PHE A 291 -1.79 5.36 -8.40
C PHE A 291 -2.21 6.53 -9.30
N ILE A 292 -2.36 7.70 -8.68
CA ILE A 292 -2.62 8.94 -9.40
C ILE A 292 -1.28 9.62 -9.73
N GLY A 293 -0.95 9.69 -11.01
CA GLY A 293 0.21 10.42 -11.50
C GLY A 293 -0.13 11.87 -11.81
N THR A 294 0.59 12.82 -11.23
CA THR A 294 0.45 14.25 -11.52
C THR A 294 1.76 14.85 -12.01
N ILE A 295 1.67 15.68 -13.05
CA ILE A 295 2.80 16.47 -13.53
C ILE A 295 2.68 17.88 -12.95
N ARG A 296 3.78 18.37 -12.38
CA ARG A 296 3.83 19.64 -11.66
C ARG A 296 5.03 20.47 -12.10
N HIS A 297 4.85 21.77 -12.16
CA HIS A 297 5.99 22.68 -12.27
C HIS A 297 6.81 22.66 -10.98
N GLU A 298 8.13 22.49 -11.09
CA GLU A 298 9.04 22.43 -9.94
C GLU A 298 8.94 23.68 -9.05
N SER A 299 8.79 24.87 -9.63
CA SER A 299 8.77 26.14 -8.89
C SER A 299 7.43 26.46 -8.23
N THR A 300 6.31 26.25 -8.94
CA THR A 300 4.98 26.64 -8.44
C THR A 300 4.25 25.49 -7.76
N THR A 301 4.70 24.24 -7.97
CA THR A 301 4.03 23.00 -7.55
C THR A 301 2.61 22.81 -8.12
N ALA A 302 2.20 23.68 -9.05
CA ALA A 302 0.89 23.65 -9.68
C ALA A 302 0.77 22.41 -10.58
N ILE A 303 -0.36 21.71 -10.44
CA ILE A 303 -0.69 20.52 -11.24
C ILE A 303 -1.14 20.98 -12.62
N CYS A 304 -0.55 20.42 -13.66
CA CYS A 304 -0.87 20.79 -15.04
C CYS A 304 -1.19 19.59 -15.94
N ALA A 305 -0.92 18.36 -15.47
CA ALA A 305 -1.45 17.14 -16.07
C ALA A 305 -1.75 16.09 -14.99
N LYS A 306 -2.67 15.19 -15.29
CA LYS A 306 -3.07 14.07 -14.43
C LYS A 306 -3.32 12.81 -15.26
N PHE A 307 -2.84 11.69 -14.74
CA PHE A 307 -2.99 10.35 -15.31
C PHE A 307 -3.39 9.38 -14.19
N ILE A 308 -4.10 8.31 -14.54
CA ILE A 308 -4.43 7.21 -13.61
C ILE A 308 -3.64 5.99 -14.05
N PHE A 309 -2.73 5.52 -13.20
CA PHE A 309 -1.80 4.43 -13.51
C PHE A 309 -2.25 3.12 -12.89
N HIS A 310 -2.15 2.04 -13.66
CA HIS A 310 -2.37 0.68 -13.22
C HIS A 310 -1.13 -0.16 -13.46
N ARG A 311 -0.77 -0.99 -12.47
CA ARG A 311 0.30 -1.98 -12.56
C ARG A 311 -0.08 -3.04 -13.58
N GLN A 312 0.80 -3.27 -14.55
CA GLN A 312 0.68 -4.37 -15.48
C GLN A 312 1.32 -5.63 -14.88
N LYS A 313 0.67 -6.78 -15.06
CA LYS A 313 1.09 -8.08 -14.52
C LYS A 313 1.83 -8.91 -15.56
#